data_AF-A0A2G6X4E3-F1
#
_entry.id   AF-A0A2G6X4E3-F1
#
_cell.length_a   1.000
_cell.length_b   1.000
_cell.length_c   1.000
_cell.angle_alpha   90.00
_cell.angle_beta   90.00
_cell.angle_gamma   90.00
#
_symmetry.space_group_name_H-M   'P 1'
#
loop_
_entity.id
_entity.type
_entity.pdbx_description
1 polymer ?
#
loop_
_entity_poly.entity_id
_entity_poly.type
_entity_poly.pdbx_seq_one_letter_code
_entity_poly.pdbx_strand_id
1 'polypeptide(L)'
;MSIELQIQGQGSAVEQRPVEPVSTLQREVQRKLGRCLIRLQQYERLMKALAVDFEIAGPSDELMAIRQKRGEVVSRMTLGQLVAELTGTYLQPEPPDTVEPGWDPVDSQRIWFRMQTRMALQPEDYERVVVGLKELVALRNELVHHFLERFDLWSEAGCHGADAYLDAGMTKVDGHYAELRQWAITMDQARSAMGAFMASPVYTDLLFDGIYPDGAVDCGYVVEIT
;
A
#
# COMPACT_ATOMS: atom_id res chain seq x y z
N MET A 1 69.67 -31.06 16.05
CA MET A 1 69.26 -30.41 17.31
C MET A 1 69.79 -28.98 17.25
N SER A 2 68.92 -27.99 17.45
CA SER A 2 69.13 -26.52 17.44
C SER A 2 69.24 -25.89 16.03
N ILE A 3 68.26 -25.17 15.44
CA ILE A 3 67.34 -24.06 15.84
C ILE A 3 67.96 -22.65 15.65
N GLU A 4 67.27 -21.85 14.82
CA GLU A 4 67.22 -20.37 14.64
C GLU A 4 68.46 -19.64 14.05
N LEU A 5 68.35 -18.66 13.15
CA LEU A 5 67.41 -17.54 13.11
C LEU A 5 66.94 -17.11 11.70
N GLN A 6 65.65 -16.73 11.65
CA GLN A 6 65.02 -15.79 10.73
C GLN A 6 65.77 -14.46 10.59
N ILE A 7 65.71 -13.87 9.38
CA ILE A 7 65.18 -12.51 9.22
C ILE A 7 64.20 -12.52 8.02
N GLN A 8 62.92 -12.41 8.35
CA GLN A 8 61.81 -12.15 7.44
C GLN A 8 61.86 -10.71 6.92
N GLY A 9 61.93 -10.53 5.61
CA GLY A 9 61.40 -9.34 4.95
C GLY A 9 59.93 -9.56 4.63
N GLN A 10 59.02 -9.22 5.55
CA GLN A 10 57.59 -9.20 5.25
C GLN A 10 57.26 -7.93 4.43
N GLY A 11 57.24 -8.08 3.12
CA GLY A 11 56.45 -7.21 2.25
C GLY A 11 54.99 -7.60 2.40
N SER A 12 54.21 -6.79 3.12
CA SER A 12 52.77 -6.95 3.25
C SER A 12 52.14 -6.88 1.85
N ALA A 13 51.72 -8.02 1.33
CA ALA A 13 50.87 -8.09 0.14
C ALA A 13 49.51 -7.56 0.56
N VAL A 14 49.31 -6.26 0.39
CA VAL A 14 47.98 -5.66 0.33
C VAL A 14 47.28 -6.38 -0.83
N GLU A 15 46.36 -7.27 -0.49
CA GLU A 15 45.50 -7.96 -1.43
C GLU A 15 44.65 -6.89 -2.14
N GLN A 16 45.17 -6.40 -3.27
CA GLN A 16 44.51 -5.43 -4.11
C GLN A 16 43.27 -6.11 -4.67
N ARG A 17 42.11 -5.80 -4.08
CA ARG A 17 40.80 -6.12 -4.64
C ARG A 17 40.80 -5.66 -6.11
N PRO A 18 40.37 -6.49 -7.07
CA PRO A 18 40.30 -6.06 -8.46
C PRO A 18 39.44 -4.80 -8.54
N VAL A 19 39.99 -3.70 -9.03
CA VAL A 19 39.25 -2.46 -9.25
C VAL A 19 38.21 -2.75 -10.33
N GLU A 20 36.93 -2.83 -9.93
CA GLU A 20 35.86 -3.02 -10.89
C GLU A 20 35.77 -1.79 -11.80
N PRO A 21 35.63 -1.97 -13.13
CA PRO A 21 35.42 -0.84 -14.02
C PRO A 21 34.16 -0.09 -13.59
N VAL A 22 34.24 1.25 -13.49
CA VAL A 22 33.09 2.11 -13.15
C VAL A 22 31.87 1.82 -14.03
N SER A 23 32.08 1.44 -15.30
CA SER A 23 30.99 1.05 -16.22
C SER A 23 30.23 -0.21 -15.78
N THR A 24 30.87 -1.14 -15.07
CA THR A 24 30.21 -2.31 -14.48
C THR A 24 29.36 -1.90 -13.28
N LEU A 25 29.90 -1.04 -12.41
CA LEU A 25 29.16 -0.50 -11.27
C LEU A 25 27.94 0.32 -11.72
N GLN A 26 28.09 1.17 -12.75
CA GLN A 26 26.99 1.93 -13.34
C GLN A 26 25.85 1.04 -13.84
N ARG A 27 26.17 -0.07 -14.53
CA ARG A 27 25.17 -1.02 -15.01
C ARG A 27 24.39 -1.65 -13.86
N GLU A 28 25.07 -1.98 -12.77
CA GLU A 28 24.42 -2.56 -11.59
C GLU A 28 23.51 -1.55 -10.89
N VAL A 29 23.97 -0.31 -10.71
CA VAL A 29 23.14 0.79 -10.18
C VAL A 29 21.90 1.02 -11.04
N GLN A 30 22.04 1.08 -12.37
CA GLN A 30 20.90 1.24 -13.29
C GLN A 30 19.91 0.08 -13.20
N ARG A 31 20.41 -1.16 -13.09
CA ARG A 31 19.58 -2.36 -12.90
C ARG A 31 18.79 -2.30 -11.60
N LYS A 32 19.46 -1.95 -10.49
CA LYS A 32 18.83 -1.83 -9.16
C LYS A 32 17.82 -0.68 -9.10
N LEU A 33 18.13 0.46 -9.72
CA LEU A 33 17.22 1.60 -9.85
C LEU A 33 15.94 1.18 -10.59
N GLY A 34 16.08 0.49 -11.73
CA GLY A 34 14.96 -0.04 -12.48
C GLY A 34 14.10 -1.01 -11.66
N ARG A 35 14.72 -1.92 -10.90
CA ARG A 35 14.00 -2.84 -10.00
C ARG A 35 13.20 -2.11 -8.92
N CYS A 36 13.79 -1.10 -8.28
CA CYS A 36 13.11 -0.30 -7.26
C CYS A 36 11.90 0.44 -7.85
N LEU A 37 12.08 1.08 -9.01
CA LEU A 37 11.01 1.82 -9.69
C LEU A 37 9.86 0.89 -10.11
N ILE A 38 10.16 -0.30 -10.65
CA ILE A 38 9.14 -1.29 -10.99
C ILE A 38 8.37 -1.72 -9.73
N ARG A 39 9.05 -1.93 -8.61
CA ARG A 39 8.37 -2.31 -7.36
C ARG A 39 7.46 -1.20 -6.85
N LEU A 40 7.92 0.05 -6.87
CA LEU A 40 7.09 1.21 -6.52
C LEU A 40 5.86 1.33 -7.43
N GLN A 41 6.00 1.05 -8.73
CA GLN A 41 4.86 1.01 -9.65
C GLN A 41 3.90 -0.15 -9.34
N GLN A 42 4.40 -1.33 -8.95
CA GLN A 42 3.55 -2.44 -8.51
C GLN A 42 2.77 -2.07 -7.24
N TYR A 43 3.43 -1.42 -6.29
CA TYR A 43 2.80 -0.91 -5.08
C TYR A 43 1.68 0.09 -5.42
N GLU A 44 1.96 1.09 -6.25
CA GLU A 44 0.96 2.08 -6.68
C GLU A 44 -0.23 1.41 -7.38
N ARG A 45 0.03 0.45 -8.29
CA ARG A 45 -1.05 -0.28 -9.00
C ARG A 45 -1.93 -1.08 -8.06
N LEU A 46 -1.34 -1.74 -7.06
CA LEU A 46 -2.10 -2.49 -6.06
C LEU A 46 -2.93 -1.54 -5.18
N MET A 47 -2.35 -0.43 -4.74
CA MET A 47 -3.06 0.57 -3.94
C MET A 47 -4.23 1.18 -4.71
N LYS A 48 -4.06 1.48 -6.00
CA LYS A 48 -5.14 1.93 -6.89
C LYS A 48 -6.28 0.92 -6.94
N ALA A 49 -5.95 -0.37 -7.08
CA ALA A 49 -6.96 -1.41 -7.14
C ALA A 49 -7.79 -1.49 -5.85
N LEU A 50 -7.18 -1.24 -4.69
CA LEU A 50 -7.90 -1.18 -3.41
C LEU A 50 -8.73 0.09 -3.27
N ALA A 51 -8.20 1.24 -3.69
CA ALA A 51 -8.83 2.55 -3.48
C ALA A 51 -10.15 2.76 -4.23
N VAL A 52 -10.40 2.00 -5.31
CA VAL A 52 -11.68 2.04 -6.04
C VAL A 52 -12.85 1.63 -5.15
N ASP A 53 -12.61 0.71 -4.20
CA ASP A 53 -13.67 0.05 -3.44
C ASP A 53 -13.78 0.53 -1.98
N PHE A 54 -13.01 1.55 -1.57
CA PHE A 54 -13.07 2.07 -0.19
C PHE A 54 -14.41 2.70 0.16
N GLU A 55 -15.05 3.37 -0.81
CA GLU A 55 -16.38 3.90 -0.63
C GLU A 55 -17.13 3.90 -1.96
N ILE A 56 -18.32 3.32 -1.95
CA ILE A 56 -19.26 3.36 -3.06
C ILE A 56 -20.61 3.79 -2.48
N ALA A 57 -21.12 4.92 -2.95
CA ALA A 57 -22.40 5.47 -2.53
C ALA A 57 -23.17 5.97 -3.74
N GLY A 58 -24.46 5.62 -3.86
CA GLY A 58 -25.29 6.05 -4.97
C GLY A 58 -26.62 5.29 -5.09
N PRO A 59 -27.46 5.68 -6.06
CA PRO A 59 -28.63 4.90 -6.46
C PRO A 59 -28.21 3.51 -6.94
N SER A 60 -28.97 2.48 -6.57
CA SER A 60 -28.63 1.07 -6.83
C SER A 60 -28.42 0.76 -8.32
N ASP A 61 -29.16 1.43 -9.20
CA ASP A 61 -29.07 1.32 -10.66
C ASP A 61 -27.87 2.06 -11.28
N GLU A 62 -27.21 2.95 -10.53
CA GLU A 62 -26.04 3.72 -10.99
C GLU A 62 -24.71 3.26 -10.35
N LEU A 63 -24.73 2.37 -9.35
CA LEU A 63 -23.54 1.96 -8.59
C LEU A 63 -22.38 1.51 -9.46
N MET A 64 -22.64 0.73 -10.52
CA MET A 64 -21.61 0.27 -11.45
C MET A 64 -20.96 1.42 -12.23
N ALA A 65 -21.74 2.40 -12.66
CA ALA A 65 -21.23 3.58 -13.36
C ALA A 65 -20.43 4.48 -12.42
N ILE A 66 -20.88 4.64 -11.17
CA ILE A 66 -20.16 5.40 -10.12
C ILE A 66 -18.81 4.73 -9.83
N ARG A 67 -18.79 3.41 -9.63
CA ARG A 67 -17.57 2.64 -9.40
C ARG A 67 -16.59 2.77 -10.57
N GLN A 68 -17.09 2.69 -11.82
CA GLN A 68 -16.25 2.87 -13.01
C GLN A 68 -15.62 4.26 -13.07
N LYS A 69 -16.41 5.32 -12.86
CA LYS A 69 -15.91 6.70 -12.81
C LYS A 69 -14.86 6.89 -11.72
N ARG A 70 -15.07 6.31 -10.54
CA ARG A 70 -14.06 6.31 -9.46
C ARG A 70 -12.79 5.59 -9.90
N GLY A 71 -12.90 4.45 -10.56
CA GLY A 71 -11.77 3.73 -11.15
C GLY A 71 -10.95 4.59 -12.12
N GLU A 72 -11.59 5.37 -12.98
CA GLU A 72 -10.91 6.29 -13.90
C GLU A 72 -10.16 7.40 -13.16
N VAL A 73 -10.76 7.98 -12.10
CA VAL A 73 -10.12 9.01 -11.28
C VAL A 73 -8.90 8.43 -10.55
N VAL A 74 -9.09 7.33 -9.82
CA VAL A 74 -8.04 6.64 -9.05
C VAL A 74 -6.89 6.19 -9.96
N SER A 75 -7.18 5.74 -11.18
CA SER A 75 -6.15 5.30 -12.14
C SER A 75 -5.14 6.40 -12.50
N ARG A 76 -5.57 7.67 -12.47
CA ARG A 76 -4.77 8.85 -12.81
C ARG A 76 -4.02 9.44 -11.62
N MET A 77 -4.32 8.99 -10.40
CA MET A 77 -3.65 9.48 -9.20
C MET A 77 -2.20 9.03 -9.14
N THR A 78 -1.34 9.87 -8.61
CA THR A 78 0.04 9.51 -8.23
C THR A 78 0.05 8.82 -6.87
N LEU A 79 1.12 8.10 -6.54
CA LEU A 79 1.30 7.51 -5.21
C LEU A 79 1.07 8.52 -4.07
N GLY A 80 1.55 9.76 -4.21
CA GLY A 80 1.34 10.81 -3.19
C GLY A 80 -0.14 11.18 -3.02
N GLN A 81 -0.91 11.26 -4.10
CA GLN A 81 -2.35 11.53 -4.05
C GLN A 81 -3.13 10.36 -3.44
N LEU A 82 -2.75 9.12 -3.77
CA LEU A 82 -3.35 7.92 -3.16
C LEU A 82 -3.11 7.85 -1.66
N VAL A 83 -1.89 8.18 -1.21
CA VAL A 83 -1.58 8.24 0.22
C VAL A 83 -2.43 9.28 0.94
N ALA A 84 -2.64 10.45 0.32
CA ALA A 84 -3.53 11.47 0.88
C ALA A 84 -5.00 11.00 0.94
N GLU A 85 -5.50 10.35 -0.12
CA GLU A 85 -6.86 9.79 -0.13
C GLU A 85 -7.03 8.69 0.94
N LEU A 86 -6.07 7.76 1.00
CA LEU A 86 -6.08 6.62 1.94
C LEU A 86 -6.09 7.09 3.41
N THR A 87 -5.25 8.07 3.74
CA THR A 87 -5.14 8.60 5.12
C THR A 87 -6.28 9.52 5.52
N GLY A 88 -7.02 10.08 4.55
CA GLY A 88 -8.19 10.93 4.80
C GLY A 88 -9.53 10.18 4.83
N THR A 89 -9.62 9.00 4.23
CA THR A 89 -10.90 8.28 4.04
C THR A 89 -10.91 6.87 4.61
N TYR A 90 -9.86 6.09 4.37
CA TYR A 90 -9.84 4.65 4.62
C TYR A 90 -9.20 4.29 5.97
N LEU A 91 -8.00 4.84 6.23
CA LEU A 91 -7.30 4.64 7.49
C LEU A 91 -7.85 5.64 8.50
N GLN A 92 -8.38 5.12 9.61
CA GLN A 92 -8.80 5.96 10.73
C GLN A 92 -8.13 5.47 12.02
N PRO A 93 -7.66 6.38 12.88
CA PRO A 93 -7.32 5.99 14.24
C PRO A 93 -8.60 5.50 14.91
N GLU A 94 -8.53 4.39 15.63
CA GLU A 94 -9.67 3.80 16.33
C GLU A 94 -10.26 4.85 17.30
N PRO A 95 -11.50 5.33 17.05
CA PRO A 95 -12.13 6.31 17.93
C PRO A 95 -12.70 5.60 19.17
N PRO A 96 -12.78 6.29 20.34
CA PRO A 96 -13.26 5.65 21.56
C PRO A 96 -14.73 5.21 21.51
N ASP A 97 -15.56 5.85 20.68
CA ASP A 97 -16.98 5.55 20.42
C ASP A 97 -17.47 6.62 19.41
N THR A 98 -17.39 6.39 18.10
CA THR A 98 -18.02 7.29 17.12
C THR A 98 -19.44 6.83 16.84
N VAL A 99 -20.41 7.68 17.19
CA VAL A 99 -21.74 7.65 16.58
C VAL A 99 -21.54 7.88 15.08
N GLU A 100 -21.92 6.91 14.25
CA GLU A 100 -21.91 7.12 12.80
C GLU A 100 -22.77 8.35 12.48
N PRO A 101 -22.28 9.32 11.69
CA PRO A 101 -23.09 10.46 11.32
C PRO A 101 -24.32 9.95 10.57
N GLY A 102 -25.52 10.28 11.07
CA GLY A 102 -26.78 9.91 10.46
C GLY A 102 -26.77 10.21 8.97
N TRP A 103 -27.16 9.23 8.17
CA TRP A 103 -27.15 9.34 6.72
C TRP A 103 -28.55 9.66 6.21
N ASP A 104 -28.70 10.85 5.60
CA ASP A 104 -29.91 11.24 4.89
C ASP A 104 -29.78 10.91 3.39
N PRO A 105 -30.65 10.06 2.81
CA PRO A 105 -30.68 9.87 1.37
C PRO A 105 -31.02 11.17 0.65
N VAL A 106 -30.20 11.53 -0.35
CA VAL A 106 -30.37 12.73 -1.18
C VAL A 106 -31.70 12.68 -1.97
N ASP A 107 -32.20 11.48 -2.23
CA ASP A 107 -33.48 11.22 -2.90
C ASP A 107 -34.16 10.00 -2.27
N SER A 108 -35.30 10.20 -1.62
CA SER A 108 -36.08 9.14 -0.98
C SER A 108 -36.92 8.31 -1.95
N GLN A 109 -36.94 8.65 -3.25
CA GLN A 109 -37.74 7.94 -4.27
C GLN A 109 -36.98 6.81 -4.95
N ARG A 110 -35.66 6.69 -4.72
CA ARG A 110 -34.80 5.65 -5.31
C ARG A 110 -34.17 4.82 -4.21
N ILE A 111 -33.93 3.54 -4.50
CA ILE A 111 -33.15 2.68 -3.62
C ILE A 111 -31.71 3.19 -3.66
N TRP A 112 -31.23 3.69 -2.54
CA TRP A 112 -29.87 4.18 -2.40
C TRP A 112 -29.04 3.21 -1.59
N PHE A 113 -27.80 3.01 -2.00
CA PHE A 113 -26.85 2.12 -1.35
C PHE A 113 -25.59 2.89 -1.01
N ARG A 114 -25.06 2.65 0.18
CA ARG A 114 -23.74 3.11 0.59
C ARG A 114 -23.01 1.95 1.24
N MET A 115 -21.79 1.71 0.77
CA MET A 115 -20.86 0.79 1.40
C MET A 115 -19.54 1.53 1.56
N GLN A 116 -19.07 1.60 2.79
CA GLN A 116 -17.78 2.18 3.12
C GLN A 116 -16.95 1.16 3.89
N THR A 117 -15.75 0.89 3.40
CA THR A 117 -14.77 0.07 4.10
C THR A 117 -13.79 1.00 4.80
N ARG A 118 -13.61 0.84 6.11
CA ARG A 118 -12.60 1.56 6.89
C ARG A 118 -11.72 0.56 7.60
N MET A 119 -10.46 0.93 7.79
CA MET A 119 -9.53 0.18 8.64
C MET A 119 -9.26 1.02 9.89
N ALA A 120 -9.82 0.58 11.01
CA ALA A 120 -9.50 1.12 12.32
C ALA A 120 -8.15 0.57 12.76
N LEU A 121 -7.25 1.46 13.14
CA LEU A 121 -5.93 1.13 13.66
C LEU A 121 -5.75 1.76 15.02
N GLN A 122 -5.06 1.06 15.92
CA GLN A 122 -4.58 1.67 17.16
C GLN A 122 -3.72 2.91 16.81
N PRO A 123 -3.73 3.97 17.64
CA PRO A 123 -3.07 5.24 17.30
C PRO A 123 -1.60 5.06 16.89
N GLU A 124 -0.85 4.21 17.58
CA GLU A 124 0.57 3.93 17.29
C GLU A 124 0.74 3.20 15.95
N ASP A 125 -0.20 2.32 15.60
CA ASP A 125 -0.22 1.61 14.32
C ASP A 125 -0.57 2.54 13.17
N TYR A 126 -1.54 3.44 13.38
CA TYR A 126 -1.92 4.47 12.42
C TYR A 126 -0.73 5.36 12.08
N GLU A 127 -0.06 5.92 13.09
CA GLU A 127 1.12 6.77 12.88
C GLU A 127 2.22 6.04 12.12
N ARG A 128 2.50 4.78 12.49
CA ARG A 128 3.52 3.96 11.82
C ARG A 128 3.20 3.76 10.34
N VAL A 129 1.95 3.43 10.02
CA VAL A 129 1.49 3.26 8.63
C VAL A 129 1.62 4.57 7.86
N VAL A 130 1.15 5.68 8.43
CA VAL A 130 1.23 6.99 7.78
C VAL A 130 2.68 7.41 7.50
N VAL A 131 3.59 7.17 8.46
CA VAL A 131 5.02 7.42 8.27
C VAL A 131 5.58 6.55 7.14
N GLY A 132 5.30 5.25 7.14
CA GLY A 132 5.76 4.33 6.08
C GLY A 132 5.28 4.74 4.68
N LEU A 133 4.01 5.16 4.56
CA LEU A 133 3.46 5.67 3.30
C LEU A 133 4.17 6.94 2.82
N LYS A 134 4.48 7.87 3.74
CA LYS A 134 5.26 9.08 3.41
C LYS A 134 6.69 8.75 3.00
N GLU A 135 7.32 7.74 3.63
CA GLU A 135 8.63 7.26 3.23
C GLU A 135 8.65 6.71 1.80
N LEU A 136 7.61 5.99 1.37
CA LEU A 136 7.51 5.50 -0.02
C LEU A 136 7.39 6.64 -1.02
N VAL A 137 6.60 7.67 -0.71
CA VAL A 137 6.45 8.86 -1.56
C VAL A 137 7.79 9.60 -1.67
N ALA A 138 8.48 9.79 -0.54
CA ALA A 138 9.80 10.40 -0.50
C ALA A 138 10.82 9.60 -1.31
N LEU A 139 10.85 8.27 -1.14
CA LEU A 139 11.75 7.38 -1.89
C LEU A 139 11.48 7.46 -3.40
N ARG A 140 10.21 7.41 -3.84
CA ARG A 140 9.86 7.56 -5.26
C ARG A 140 10.38 8.89 -5.80
N ASN A 141 10.19 9.98 -5.05
CA ASN A 141 10.61 11.31 -5.51
C ASN A 141 12.13 11.43 -5.56
N GLU A 142 12.84 10.87 -4.56
CA GLU A 142 14.29 10.81 -4.57
C GLU A 142 14.79 10.06 -5.80
N LEU A 143 14.29 8.84 -6.04
CA LEU A 143 14.74 7.99 -7.14
C LEU A 143 14.46 8.58 -8.53
N VAL A 144 13.40 9.38 -8.67
CA VAL A 144 12.99 9.95 -9.96
C VAL A 144 13.57 11.35 -10.20
N HIS A 145 13.72 12.17 -9.16
CA HIS A 145 14.05 13.59 -9.31
C HIS A 145 15.43 13.97 -8.79
N HIS A 146 15.91 13.34 -7.72
CA HIS A 146 17.13 13.76 -7.01
C HIS A 146 18.27 12.76 -7.07
N PHE A 147 18.03 11.55 -7.59
CA PHE A 147 18.99 10.46 -7.56
C PHE A 147 20.35 10.81 -8.21
N LEU A 148 20.32 11.43 -9.39
CA LEU A 148 21.53 11.85 -10.12
C LEU A 148 22.17 13.13 -9.55
N GLU A 149 21.42 13.92 -8.78
CA GLU A 149 21.96 15.08 -8.06
C GLU A 149 22.72 14.62 -6.82
N ARG A 150 22.25 13.53 -6.19
CA ARG A 150 22.81 12.97 -4.96
C ARG A 150 24.03 12.09 -5.17
N PHE A 151 24.05 11.29 -6.25
CA PHE A 151 25.12 10.32 -6.49
C PHE A 151 25.83 10.58 -7.81
N ASP A 152 27.15 10.80 -7.75
CA ASP A 152 27.98 10.87 -8.95
C ASP A 152 28.27 9.48 -9.50
N LEU A 153 27.47 9.05 -10.48
CA LEU A 153 27.61 7.75 -11.14
C LEU A 153 28.88 7.64 -12.00
N TRP A 154 29.66 8.70 -12.19
CA TRP A 154 30.95 8.65 -12.88
C TRP A 154 32.12 8.33 -11.95
N SER A 155 31.86 8.25 -10.64
CA SER A 155 32.84 7.88 -9.63
C SER A 155 32.54 6.49 -9.06
N GLU A 156 33.60 5.75 -8.70
CA GLU A 156 33.48 4.46 -8.01
C GLU A 156 32.74 4.62 -6.67
N ALA A 157 33.11 5.64 -5.88
CA ALA A 157 32.48 5.93 -4.60
C ALA A 157 31.00 6.29 -4.73
N GLY A 158 30.63 7.10 -5.73
CA GLY A 158 29.24 7.47 -6.00
C GLY A 158 28.40 6.27 -6.44
N CYS A 159 28.96 5.38 -7.27
CA CYS A 159 28.31 4.12 -7.62
C CYS A 159 28.09 3.21 -6.40
N HIS A 160 29.08 3.03 -5.53
CA HIS A 160 28.89 2.22 -4.31
C HIS A 160 27.88 2.83 -3.34
N GLY A 161 27.88 4.16 -3.20
CA GLY A 161 26.88 4.87 -2.40
C GLY A 161 25.46 4.69 -2.95
N ALA A 162 25.31 4.82 -4.27
CA ALA A 162 24.05 4.59 -4.96
C ALA A 162 23.57 3.13 -4.84
N ASP A 163 24.49 2.17 -4.98
CA ASP A 163 24.23 0.74 -4.87
C ASP A 163 23.65 0.38 -3.49
N ALA A 164 24.34 0.80 -2.42
CA ALA A 164 23.89 0.59 -1.05
C ALA A 164 22.56 1.29 -0.75
N TYR A 165 22.36 2.50 -1.28
CA TYR A 165 21.10 3.23 -1.13
C TYR A 165 19.93 2.52 -1.82
N LEU A 166 20.15 1.99 -3.02
CA LEU A 166 19.14 1.24 -3.77
C LEU A 166 18.80 -0.10 -3.11
N ASP A 167 19.76 -0.81 -2.53
CA ASP A 167 19.47 -2.04 -1.79
C ASP A 167 18.61 -1.76 -0.56
N ALA A 168 18.95 -0.72 0.23
CA ALA A 168 18.14 -0.30 1.36
C ALA A 168 16.74 0.16 0.93
N GLY A 169 16.65 0.91 -0.17
CA GLY A 169 15.39 1.32 -0.79
C GLY A 169 14.55 0.11 -1.20
N MET A 170 15.14 -0.89 -1.86
CA MET A 170 14.45 -2.10 -2.29
C MET A 170 13.87 -2.87 -1.12
N THR A 171 14.65 -3.07 -0.04
CA THR A 171 14.17 -3.73 1.18
C THR A 171 12.96 -3.02 1.77
N LYS A 172 12.97 -1.67 1.82
CA LYS A 172 11.83 -0.89 2.31
C LYS A 172 10.58 -1.07 1.44
N VAL A 173 10.71 -0.94 0.11
CA VAL A 173 9.57 -1.05 -0.79
C VAL A 173 9.02 -2.49 -0.79
N ASP A 174 9.87 -3.50 -0.77
CA ASP A 174 9.44 -4.90 -0.70
C ASP A 174 8.66 -5.19 0.61
N GLY A 175 9.11 -4.64 1.74
CA GLY A 175 8.40 -4.75 3.02
C GLY A 175 7.00 -4.15 2.96
N HIS A 176 6.89 -2.89 2.56
CA HIS A 176 5.58 -2.25 2.43
C HIS A 176 4.69 -2.93 1.38
N TYR A 177 5.26 -3.41 0.28
CA TYR A 177 4.50 -4.15 -0.74
C TYR A 177 3.94 -5.46 -0.19
N ALA A 178 4.69 -6.17 0.66
CA ALA A 178 4.19 -7.38 1.32
C ALA A 178 3.02 -7.06 2.26
N GLU A 179 3.11 -5.99 3.05
CA GLU A 179 2.03 -5.51 3.91
C GLU A 179 0.77 -5.17 3.10
N LEU A 180 0.92 -4.35 2.05
CA LEU A 180 -0.20 -3.95 1.19
C LEU A 180 -0.84 -5.17 0.49
N ARG A 181 -0.03 -6.15 0.09
CA ARG A 181 -0.53 -7.40 -0.50
C ARG A 181 -1.32 -8.21 0.51
N GLN A 182 -0.87 -8.27 1.76
CA GLN A 182 -1.61 -8.96 2.80
C GLN A 182 -2.96 -8.29 3.06
N TRP A 183 -3.00 -6.95 3.11
CA TRP A 183 -4.25 -6.20 3.22
C TRP A 183 -5.18 -6.46 2.04
N ALA A 184 -4.64 -6.48 0.81
CA ALA A 184 -5.43 -6.77 -0.38
C ALA A 184 -6.10 -8.15 -0.31
N ILE A 185 -5.37 -9.17 0.15
CA ILE A 185 -5.90 -10.53 0.32
C ILE A 185 -7.02 -10.54 1.38
N THR A 186 -6.79 -9.91 2.53
CA THR A 186 -7.79 -9.87 3.61
C THR A 186 -9.06 -9.12 3.18
N MET A 187 -8.93 -8.00 2.48
CA MET A 187 -10.08 -7.26 1.95
C MET A 187 -10.85 -8.06 0.90
N ASP A 188 -10.15 -8.78 0.03
CA ASP A 188 -10.78 -9.62 -0.99
C ASP A 188 -11.56 -10.79 -0.38
N GLN A 189 -11.01 -11.41 0.68
CA GLN A 189 -11.69 -12.44 1.45
C GLN A 189 -12.93 -11.89 2.16
N ALA A 190 -12.83 -10.71 2.80
CA ALA A 190 -13.96 -10.06 3.45
C ALA A 190 -15.07 -9.72 2.44
N ARG A 191 -14.72 -9.17 1.28
CA ARG A 191 -15.66 -8.89 0.18
C ARG A 191 -16.32 -10.16 -0.34
N SER A 192 -15.57 -11.24 -0.51
CA SER A 192 -16.10 -12.52 -0.96
C SER A 192 -17.08 -13.13 0.05
N ALA A 193 -16.76 -13.07 1.34
CA ALA A 193 -17.64 -13.53 2.42
C ALA A 193 -18.93 -12.68 2.49
N MET A 194 -18.81 -11.35 2.42
CA MET A 194 -19.96 -10.45 2.37
C MET A 194 -20.85 -10.71 1.16
N GLY A 195 -20.25 -10.90 -0.02
CA GLY A 195 -20.98 -11.26 -1.24
C GLY A 195 -21.73 -12.59 -1.12
N ALA A 196 -21.11 -13.61 -0.52
CA ALA A 196 -21.76 -14.89 -0.27
C ALA A 196 -22.92 -14.78 0.72
N PHE A 197 -22.77 -13.96 1.77
CA PHE A 197 -23.84 -13.67 2.72
C PHE A 197 -25.02 -12.94 2.05
N MET A 198 -24.75 -11.89 1.25
CA MET A 198 -25.78 -11.15 0.52
C MET A 198 -26.54 -12.00 -0.50
N ALA A 199 -25.90 -13.04 -1.04
CA ALA A 199 -26.52 -13.99 -1.96
C ALA A 199 -27.34 -15.08 -1.24
N SER A 200 -27.32 -15.12 0.09
CA SER A 200 -28.03 -16.14 0.87
C SER A 200 -29.50 -15.79 1.11
N PRO A 201 -30.38 -16.79 1.29
CA PRO A 201 -31.77 -16.55 1.70
C PRO A 201 -31.89 -15.77 3.00
N VAL A 202 -30.98 -16.02 3.96
CA VAL A 202 -30.95 -15.32 5.27
C VAL A 202 -30.83 -13.81 5.11
N TYR A 203 -30.03 -13.35 4.15
CA TYR A 203 -29.93 -11.91 3.86
C TYR A 203 -31.20 -11.35 3.22
N THR A 204 -31.88 -12.14 2.40
CA THR A 204 -33.16 -11.75 1.79
C THR A 204 -34.24 -11.61 2.87
N ASP A 205 -34.32 -12.57 3.78
CA ASP A 205 -35.26 -12.55 4.91
C ASP A 205 -34.95 -11.39 5.87
N LEU A 206 -33.66 -11.08 6.11
CA LEU A 206 -33.25 -9.90 6.88
C LEU A 206 -33.67 -8.59 6.20
N LEU A 207 -33.40 -8.45 4.91
CA LEU A 207 -33.60 -7.18 4.18
C LEU A 207 -35.08 -6.88 3.92
N PHE A 208 -35.86 -7.89 3.54
CA PHE A 208 -37.26 -7.71 3.16
C PHE A 208 -38.23 -8.04 4.29
N ASP A 209 -37.94 -9.08 5.08
CA ASP A 209 -38.86 -9.60 6.09
C ASP A 209 -38.46 -9.22 7.53
N GLY A 210 -37.32 -8.53 7.72
CA GLY A 210 -36.84 -8.08 9.03
C GLY A 210 -36.41 -9.22 9.95
N ILE A 211 -36.13 -10.41 9.40
CA ILE A 211 -35.78 -11.61 10.16
C ILE A 211 -34.26 -11.69 10.29
N TYR A 212 -33.76 -11.53 11.51
CA TYR A 212 -32.34 -11.63 11.81
C TYR A 212 -31.82 -13.07 11.65
N PRO A 213 -30.50 -13.25 11.45
CA PRO A 213 -29.90 -14.59 11.35
C PRO A 213 -30.12 -15.50 12.56
N ASP A 214 -30.44 -14.93 13.73
CA ASP A 214 -30.78 -15.66 14.96
C ASP A 214 -32.30 -15.94 15.12
N GLY A 215 -33.11 -15.51 14.15
CA GLY A 215 -34.56 -15.68 14.12
C GLY A 215 -35.35 -14.58 14.84
N ALA A 216 -34.69 -13.53 15.36
CA ALA A 216 -35.39 -12.34 15.87
C ALA A 216 -36.07 -11.56 14.73
N VAL A 217 -37.16 -10.85 15.02
CA VAL A 217 -37.89 -10.04 14.03
C VAL A 217 -37.98 -8.60 14.53
N ASP A 218 -37.54 -7.64 13.72
CA ASP A 218 -37.77 -6.21 13.98
C ASP A 218 -38.81 -5.65 13.02
N CYS A 219 -39.88 -5.07 13.59
CA CYS A 219 -41.05 -4.57 12.87
C CYS A 219 -40.93 -3.08 12.50
N GLY A 220 -39.78 -2.43 12.72
CA GLY A 220 -39.52 -1.02 12.39
C GLY A 220 -38.31 -0.83 11.48
N TYR A 221 -38.51 -0.42 10.22
CA TYR A 221 -37.43 -0.41 9.24
C TYR A 221 -36.56 0.87 9.27
N VAL A 222 -35.30 0.71 9.72
CA VAL A 222 -34.09 1.33 9.16
C VAL A 222 -32.98 0.27 9.24
N VAL A 223 -32.53 -0.26 8.09
CA VAL A 223 -31.48 -1.28 8.05
C VAL A 223 -30.14 -0.57 7.86
N GLU A 224 -29.43 -0.31 8.97
CA GLU A 224 -28.01 0.06 8.95
C GLU A 224 -27.17 -1.22 8.92
N ILE A 225 -26.41 -1.42 7.84
CA ILE A 225 -25.44 -2.52 7.72
C ILE A 225 -24.05 -1.89 7.89
N THR A 226 -23.47 -2.06 9.08
CA THR A 226 -22.10 -1.65 9.40
C THR A 226 -21.09 -2.75 9.05
#